data_AF-A0A139LLK2-F1
#
_entry.id   AF-A0A139LLK2-F1
#
_cell.length_a   1.000
_cell.length_b   1.000
_cell.length_c   1.000
_cell.angle_alpha   90.00
_cell.angle_beta   90.00
_cell.angle_gamma   90.00
#
_symmetry.space_group_name_H-M   'P 1'
#
loop_
_entity.id
_entity.type
_entity.pdbx_description
1 polymer ?
#
loop_
_entity_poly.entity_id
_entity_poly.type
_entity_poly.pdbx_seq_one_letter_code
_entity_poly.pdbx_strand_id
1 'polypeptide(L)'
;MISFKLFVEAIHHAIVSASDSLMDKNEGLLDKYFEKPVDGEGKNKGALVPKIVQLEYPALDDTGAVTTTTVQVPLITLVPVTASKIEKATVTAEFALEVINDELQISFPNKKISENATVGKLEIVISPQELTDGLELIIEGYANALKRQIT
;
A
#
# COMPACT_ATOMS: atom_id res chain seq x y z
N MET A 1 16.92 26.49 -19.02
CA MET A 1 17.57 25.98 -17.80
C MET A 1 16.57 26.13 -16.68
N ILE A 2 16.57 25.21 -15.73
CA ILE A 2 15.67 25.26 -14.57
C ILE A 2 16.49 25.46 -13.31
N SER A 3 15.92 26.13 -12.31
CA SER A 3 16.55 26.25 -10.99
C SER A 3 16.74 24.85 -10.39
N PHE A 4 17.95 24.56 -9.93
CA PHE A 4 18.23 23.29 -9.25
C PHE A 4 17.35 23.11 -8.01
N LYS A 5 17.13 24.19 -7.25
CA LYS A 5 16.28 24.19 -6.07
C LYS A 5 14.84 23.75 -6.42
N LEU A 6 14.24 24.38 -7.43
CA LEU A 6 12.88 24.04 -7.87
C LEU A 6 12.79 22.59 -8.37
N PHE A 7 13.83 22.09 -9.02
CA PHE A 7 13.88 20.69 -9.45
C PHE A 7 13.89 19.71 -8.27
N VAL A 8 14.72 19.96 -7.25
CA VAL A 8 14.77 19.14 -6.04
C VAL A 8 13.45 19.19 -5.27
N GLU A 9 12.86 20.38 -5.12
CA GLU A 9 11.55 20.56 -4.49
C GLU A 9 10.44 19.80 -5.22
N ALA A 10 10.44 19.82 -6.55
CA ALA A 10 9.47 19.08 -7.36
C ALA A 10 9.60 17.57 -7.19
N ILE A 11 10.83 17.04 -7.15
CA ILE A 11 11.08 15.62 -6.88
C ILE A 11 10.58 15.25 -5.49
N HIS A 12 10.95 16.03 -4.47
CA HIS A 12 10.54 15.76 -3.10
C HIS A 12 9.01 15.74 -2.98
N HIS A 13 8.33 16.72 -3.55
CA HIS A 13 6.86 16.78 -3.57
C HIS A 13 6.24 15.56 -4.28
N ALA A 14 6.81 15.12 -5.41
CA ALA A 14 6.33 13.95 -6.13
C ALA A 14 6.47 12.66 -5.29
N ILE A 15 7.57 12.51 -4.55
CA ILE A 15 7.80 11.35 -3.68
C ILE A 15 6.80 11.33 -2.53
N VAL A 16 6.61 12.45 -1.84
CA VAL A 16 5.65 12.58 -0.74
C VAL A 16 4.23 12.28 -1.24
N SER A 17 3.82 12.91 -2.35
CA SER A 17 2.50 12.69 -2.94
C SER A 17 2.27 11.22 -3.36
N ALA A 18 3.30 10.54 -3.89
CA ALA A 18 3.22 9.13 -4.21
C ALA A 18 3.06 8.26 -2.95
N SER A 19 3.76 8.60 -1.86
CA SER A 19 3.63 7.92 -0.57
C SER A 19 2.23 8.10 0.02
N ASP A 20 1.71 9.32 0.03
CA ASP A 20 0.36 9.62 0.53
C ASP A 20 -0.70 8.83 -0.26
N SER A 21 -0.58 8.83 -1.60
CA SER A 21 -1.48 8.07 -2.47
C SER A 21 -1.46 6.56 -2.20
N LEU A 22 -0.33 6.01 -1.72
CA LEU A 22 -0.24 4.60 -1.33
C LEU A 22 -0.87 4.37 0.03
N MET A 23 -0.68 5.29 0.96
CA MET A 23 -1.29 5.23 2.28
C MET A 23 -2.82 5.23 2.16
N ASP A 24 -3.39 6.16 1.38
CA ASP A 24 -4.83 6.25 1.11
C ASP A 24 -5.38 4.94 0.51
N LYS A 25 -4.65 4.34 -0.44
CA LYS A 25 -5.04 3.04 -1.03
C LYS A 25 -5.00 1.91 0.00
N ASN A 26 -4.05 1.93 0.91
CA ASN A 26 -3.90 0.91 1.94
C ASN A 26 -4.97 1.09 3.04
N GLU A 27 -5.31 2.32 3.41
CA GLU A 27 -6.45 2.60 4.30
C GLU A 27 -7.77 2.09 3.70
N GLY A 28 -7.95 2.26 2.38
CA GLY A 28 -9.11 1.74 1.66
C GLY A 28 -9.28 0.20 1.71
N LEU A 29 -8.26 -0.56 2.14
CA LEU A 29 -8.43 -2.00 2.42
C LEU A 29 -9.42 -2.23 3.56
N LEU A 30 -9.47 -1.34 4.56
CA LEU A 30 -10.40 -1.45 5.67
C LEU A 30 -11.84 -1.42 5.17
N ASP A 31 -12.17 -0.47 4.30
CA ASP A 31 -13.51 -0.35 3.72
C ASP A 31 -13.90 -1.55 2.83
N LYS A 32 -12.91 -2.24 2.26
CA LYS A 32 -13.15 -3.45 1.46
C LYS A 32 -13.58 -4.61 2.33
N TYR A 33 -12.91 -4.82 3.46
CA TYR A 33 -13.05 -6.02 4.30
C TYR A 33 -13.88 -5.82 5.57
N PHE A 34 -14.11 -4.58 5.98
CA PHE A 34 -14.83 -4.22 7.18
C PHE A 34 -15.95 -3.22 6.86
N GLU A 35 -16.92 -3.15 7.76
CA GLU A 35 -18.05 -2.25 7.67
C GLU A 35 -18.42 -1.72 9.06
N LYS A 36 -19.17 -0.62 9.08
CA LYS A 36 -19.76 -0.15 10.32
C LYS A 36 -20.96 -1.04 10.65
N PRO A 37 -21.11 -1.49 11.90
CA PRO A 37 -22.31 -2.21 12.30
C PRO A 37 -23.54 -1.32 12.06
N VAL A 38 -24.60 -1.92 11.51
CA VAL A 38 -25.90 -1.23 11.33
C VAL A 38 -26.43 -0.90 12.73
N ASP A 39 -26.79 0.36 12.97
CA ASP A 39 -27.05 0.91 14.30
C ASP A 39 -27.99 0.07 15.17
N GLY A 40 -27.53 -0.26 16.39
CA GLY A 40 -28.38 -0.52 17.55
C GLY A 40 -28.31 -1.91 18.16
N GLU A 41 -27.24 -2.22 18.92
CA GLU A 41 -27.24 -3.00 20.19
C GLU A 41 -25.81 -3.43 20.57
N GLY A 42 -25.02 -2.51 21.17
CA GLY A 42 -23.71 -2.88 21.69
C GLY A 42 -22.83 -1.72 22.17
N LYS A 43 -21.92 -2.02 23.12
CA LYS A 43 -21.03 -1.08 23.82
C LYS A 43 -19.98 -0.36 22.95
N ASN A 44 -19.89 -0.68 21.66
CA ASN A 44 -18.76 -0.26 20.80
C ASN A 44 -19.22 0.68 19.67
N LYS A 45 -19.70 1.87 20.04
CA LYS A 45 -19.95 2.96 19.08
C LYS A 45 -18.62 3.37 18.42
N GLY A 46 -18.34 2.85 17.23
CA GLY A 46 -17.14 3.16 16.46
C GLY A 46 -16.27 1.95 16.06
N ALA A 47 -16.60 0.73 16.52
CA ALA A 47 -15.89 -0.45 16.04
C ALA A 47 -16.28 -0.79 14.60
N LEU A 48 -15.28 -1.13 13.78
CA LEU A 48 -15.49 -1.78 12.50
C LEU A 48 -15.65 -3.28 12.71
N VAL A 49 -16.62 -3.88 12.02
CA VAL A 49 -16.85 -5.33 12.02
C VAL A 49 -16.46 -5.91 10.67
N PRO A 50 -15.92 -7.14 10.61
CA PRO A 50 -15.57 -7.76 9.35
C PRO A 50 -16.85 -8.02 8.54
N LYS A 51 -16.78 -7.84 7.23
CA LYS A 51 -17.84 -8.28 6.32
C LYS A 51 -17.88 -9.80 6.32
N ILE A 52 -19.03 -10.38 6.64
CA ILE A 52 -19.23 -11.83 6.77
C ILE A 52 -19.93 -12.39 5.52
N VAL A 53 -19.45 -13.53 5.04
CA VAL A 53 -20.14 -14.38 4.07
C VAL A 53 -20.56 -15.66 4.77
N GLN A 54 -21.82 -16.07 4.62
CA GLN A 54 -22.28 -17.37 5.10
C GLN A 54 -22.03 -18.43 4.05
N LEU A 55 -21.34 -19.51 4.42
CA LEU A 55 -21.03 -20.62 3.54
C LEU A 55 -21.49 -21.94 4.16
N GLU A 56 -22.08 -22.79 3.34
CA GLU A 56 -22.43 -24.16 3.70
C GLU A 56 -21.19 -25.05 3.55
N TYR A 57 -20.66 -25.54 4.67
CA TYR A 57 -19.43 -26.35 4.72
C TYR A 57 -19.76 -27.84 4.96
N PRO A 58 -19.21 -28.77 4.16
CA PRO A 58 -19.44 -30.19 4.38
C PRO A 58 -18.67 -30.69 5.61
N ALA A 59 -19.35 -31.43 6.48
CA ALA A 59 -18.78 -32.08 7.64
C ALA A 59 -19.16 -33.56 7.67
N LEU A 60 -18.38 -34.40 8.34
CA LEU A 60 -18.77 -35.79 8.60
C LEU A 60 -19.40 -35.88 9.98
N ASP A 61 -20.55 -36.55 10.07
CA ASP A 61 -21.11 -36.94 11.37
C ASP A 61 -20.41 -38.18 11.94
N ASP A 62 -20.80 -38.59 13.16
CA ASP A 62 -20.25 -39.76 13.85
C ASP A 62 -20.44 -41.08 13.08
N THR A 63 -21.30 -41.10 12.06
CA THR A 63 -21.56 -42.27 11.20
C THR A 63 -20.75 -42.26 9.90
N GLY A 64 -20.01 -41.17 9.64
CA GLY A 64 -19.27 -40.94 8.40
C GLY A 64 -20.14 -40.44 7.25
N ALA A 65 -21.39 -40.02 7.51
CA ALA A 65 -22.24 -39.41 6.51
C ALA A 65 -21.90 -37.91 6.36
N VAL A 66 -21.99 -37.41 5.12
CA VAL A 66 -21.76 -35.99 4.85
C VAL A 66 -22.99 -35.20 5.30
N THR A 67 -22.77 -34.33 6.28
CA THR A 67 -23.70 -33.30 6.71
C THR A 67 -23.20 -31.93 6.27
N THR A 68 -24.00 -30.89 6.47
CA THR A 68 -23.64 -29.53 6.10
C THR A 68 -23.82 -28.62 7.30
N THR A 69 -22.84 -27.78 7.56
CA THR A 69 -22.86 -26.80 8.64
C THR A 69 -22.70 -25.40 8.04
N THR A 70 -23.57 -24.48 8.41
CA THR A 70 -23.43 -23.07 8.04
C THR A 70 -22.28 -22.42 8.81
N VAL A 71 -21.31 -21.87 8.10
CA VAL A 71 -20.11 -21.23 8.66
C VAL A 71 -20.14 -19.73 8.35
N GLN A 72 -19.77 -18.91 9.35
CA GLN A 72 -19.62 -17.47 9.17
C GLN A 72 -18.17 -17.14 8.83
N VAL A 73 -17.94 -16.69 7.60
CA VAL A 73 -16.60 -16.49 7.06
C VAL A 73 -16.31 -15.00 6.84
N PRO A 74 -15.39 -14.41 7.61
CA PRO A 74 -14.89 -13.07 7.33
C PRO A 74 -14.27 -12.98 5.94
N LEU A 75 -14.66 -11.99 5.12
CA LEU A 75 -14.16 -11.86 3.75
C LEU A 75 -12.63 -11.72 3.69
N ILE A 76 -12.02 -11.12 4.72
CA ILE A 76 -10.58 -10.93 4.85
C ILE A 76 -9.80 -12.26 4.87
N THR A 77 -10.42 -13.38 5.27
CA THR A 77 -9.75 -14.70 5.29
C THR A 77 -9.81 -15.44 3.97
N LEU A 78 -10.65 -14.99 3.03
CA LEU A 78 -10.87 -15.66 1.74
C LEU A 78 -10.10 -15.00 0.60
N VAL A 79 -9.86 -13.70 0.69
CA VAL A 79 -9.28 -12.92 -0.40
C VAL A 79 -7.83 -12.60 -0.06
N PRO A 80 -6.87 -12.94 -0.93
CA PRO A 80 -5.48 -12.50 -0.75
C PRO A 80 -5.43 -10.99 -0.55
N VAL A 81 -4.86 -10.57 0.57
CA VAL A 81 -4.70 -9.15 0.89
C VAL A 81 -3.34 -8.70 0.40
N THR A 82 -3.34 -7.83 -0.61
CA THR A 82 -2.13 -7.19 -1.13
C THR A 82 -2.22 -5.69 -0.83
N ALA A 83 -1.31 -5.20 0.01
CA ALA A 83 -1.17 -3.76 0.19
C ALA A 83 -0.39 -3.18 -0.99
N SER A 84 -0.74 -1.96 -1.39
CA SER A 84 0.02 -1.20 -2.36
C SER A 84 1.33 -0.76 -1.75
N LYS A 85 2.45 -1.06 -2.43
CA LYS A 85 3.78 -0.64 -2.02
C LYS A 85 4.57 -0.10 -3.22
N ILE A 86 5.50 0.80 -2.96
CA ILE A 86 6.62 1.00 -3.87
C ILE A 86 7.58 -0.16 -3.60
N GLU A 87 7.92 -0.93 -4.63
CA GLU A 87 8.89 -2.02 -4.50
C GLU A 87 10.32 -1.49 -4.60
N LYS A 88 10.63 -0.72 -5.64
CA LYS A 88 11.84 0.10 -5.74
C LYS A 88 11.64 1.04 -6.91
N ALA A 89 11.95 2.32 -6.73
CA ALA A 89 12.03 3.25 -7.86
C ALA A 89 13.41 3.88 -7.89
N THR A 90 14.12 3.73 -9.00
CA THR A 90 15.41 4.38 -9.22
C THR A 90 15.26 5.38 -10.36
N VAL A 91 15.45 6.66 -10.05
CA VAL A 91 15.50 7.73 -11.04
C VAL A 91 16.93 8.18 -11.18
N THR A 92 17.49 8.00 -12.37
CA THR A 92 18.84 8.46 -12.71
C THR A 92 18.75 9.51 -13.80
N ALA A 93 19.35 10.66 -13.55
CA ALA A 93 19.41 11.74 -14.53
C ALA A 93 20.81 12.35 -14.59
N GLU A 94 21.27 12.61 -15.80
CA GLU A 94 22.46 13.41 -16.07
C GLU A 94 22.02 14.82 -16.47
N PHE A 95 22.71 15.83 -15.95
CA PHE A 95 22.41 17.23 -16.24
C PHE A 95 23.68 18.06 -16.24
N ALA A 96 23.72 19.09 -17.07
CA ALA A 96 24.75 20.10 -17.03
C ALA A 96 24.37 21.18 -15.99
N LEU A 97 25.34 21.53 -15.15
CA LEU A 97 25.27 22.56 -14.12
C LEU A 97 25.95 23.85 -14.60
N GLU A 98 25.27 24.97 -14.41
CA GLU A 98 25.82 26.30 -14.68
C GLU A 98 25.33 27.29 -13.61
N VAL A 99 26.22 28.20 -13.18
CA VAL A 99 25.84 29.31 -12.29
C VAL A 99 25.47 30.49 -13.16
N ILE A 100 24.22 30.94 -13.06
CA ILE A 100 23.71 32.09 -13.81
C ILE A 100 23.02 33.02 -12.80
N ASN A 101 23.48 34.27 -12.75
CA ASN A 101 22.99 35.28 -11.79
C ASN A 101 23.07 34.81 -10.33
N ASP A 102 24.21 34.24 -9.93
CA ASP A 102 24.45 33.66 -8.59
C ASP A 102 23.50 32.51 -8.19
N GLU A 103 22.70 31.97 -9.12
CA GLU A 103 21.84 30.80 -8.90
C GLU A 103 22.33 29.57 -9.67
N LEU A 104 22.25 28.41 -9.02
CA LEU A 104 22.58 27.12 -9.63
C LEU A 104 21.44 26.69 -10.57
N GLN A 105 21.75 26.58 -11.85
CA GLN A 105 20.81 26.13 -12.87
C GLN A 105 21.23 24.80 -13.48
N ILE A 106 20.23 24.01 -13.87
CA ILE A 106 20.43 22.73 -14.55
C ILE A 106 19.83 22.71 -15.95
N SER A 107 20.45 21.91 -16.81
CA SER A 107 19.93 21.55 -18.14
C SER A 107 20.08 20.07 -18.41
N PHE A 108 19.05 19.45 -18.99
CA PHE A 108 19.09 18.05 -19.39
C PHE A 108 19.65 17.92 -20.82
N PRO A 109 20.44 16.87 -21.10
CA PRO A 109 21.15 16.69 -22.35
C PRO A 109 20.21 16.35 -23.51
N ASN A 110 19.57 17.37 -24.08
CA ASN A 110 18.91 17.35 -25.38
C ASN A 110 19.41 18.50 -26.29
N LYS A 111 20.35 19.30 -25.81
CA LYS A 111 21.08 20.34 -26.54
C LYS A 111 22.58 20.07 -26.37
N LYS A 112 23.36 20.36 -27.42
CA LYS A 112 24.83 20.26 -27.40
C LYS A 112 25.36 20.83 -26.09
N ILE A 113 25.92 19.96 -25.26
CA ILE A 113 26.59 20.32 -24.01
C ILE A 113 27.77 21.20 -24.42
N SER A 114 27.87 22.40 -23.86
CA SER A 114 29.05 23.26 -24.10
C SER A 114 30.29 22.56 -23.54
N GLU A 115 31.45 22.73 -24.21
CA GLU A 115 32.71 22.05 -23.83
C GLU A 115 33.17 22.33 -22.38
N ASN A 116 32.59 23.34 -21.71
CA ASN A 116 32.93 23.74 -20.34
C ASN A 116 31.83 23.45 -19.29
N ALA A 117 30.75 22.76 -19.64
CA ALA A 117 29.68 22.46 -18.68
C ALA A 117 30.09 21.34 -17.71
N THR A 118 29.90 21.56 -16.41
CA THR A 118 30.08 20.50 -15.41
C THR A 118 28.87 19.56 -15.48
N VAL A 119 29.11 18.28 -15.80
CA VAL A 119 28.07 17.26 -15.82
C VAL A 119 27.87 16.71 -14.41
N GLY A 120 26.66 16.86 -13.88
CA GLY A 120 26.19 16.24 -12.64
C GLY A 120 25.36 14.99 -12.92
N LYS A 121 25.40 14.04 -11.98
CA LYS A 121 24.55 12.86 -11.96
C LYS A 121 23.68 12.91 -10.70
N LEU A 122 22.38 12.71 -10.86
CA LEU A 122 21.42 12.54 -9.77
C LEU A 122 20.90 11.12 -9.80
N GLU A 123 20.94 10.46 -8.65
CA GLU A 123 20.31 9.17 -8.41
C GLU A 123 19.36 9.31 -7.22
N ILE A 124 18.09 8.99 -7.44
CA ILE A 124 17.06 8.94 -6.41
C ILE A 124 16.62 7.49 -6.30
N VAL A 125 16.79 6.92 -5.11
CA VAL A 125 16.33 5.55 -4.81
C VAL A 125 15.23 5.63 -3.79
N ILE A 126 14.03 5.22 -4.19
CA ILE A 126 12.89 4.98 -3.30
C ILE A 126 12.92 3.49 -2.96
N SER A 127 13.20 3.19 -1.68
CA SER A 127 13.30 1.83 -1.18
C SER A 127 11.93 1.19 -0.96
N PRO A 128 11.86 -0.16 -1.00
CA PRO A 128 10.62 -0.86 -0.69
C PRO A 128 10.09 -0.49 0.70
N GLN A 129 8.79 -0.27 0.79
CA GLN A 129 8.11 -0.18 2.08
C GLN A 129 7.79 -1.60 2.58
N GLU A 130 8.16 -1.89 3.84
CA GLU A 130 7.73 -3.11 4.51
C GLU A 130 6.27 -3.02 4.91
N LEU A 131 5.57 -4.15 4.87
CA LEU A 131 4.21 -4.25 5.36
C LEU A 131 4.23 -4.17 6.89
N THR A 132 3.17 -3.63 7.47
CA THR A 132 3.01 -3.67 8.93
C THR A 132 2.53 -5.05 9.36
N ASP A 133 3.17 -5.64 10.37
CA ASP A 133 2.78 -6.93 10.96
C ASP A 133 1.32 -6.98 11.45
N GLY A 134 0.75 -5.81 11.79
CA GLY A 134 -0.62 -5.71 12.31
C GLY A 134 -1.68 -6.32 11.39
N LEU A 135 -1.55 -6.17 10.07
CA LEU A 135 -2.51 -6.72 9.11
C LEU A 135 -2.42 -8.25 9.06
N GLU A 136 -1.20 -8.79 9.10
CA GLU A 136 -0.97 -10.24 9.11
C GLU A 136 -1.56 -10.87 10.38
N LEU A 137 -1.34 -10.26 11.54
CA LEU A 137 -1.91 -10.71 12.81
C LEU A 137 -3.44 -10.68 12.81
N ILE A 138 -4.05 -9.67 12.19
CA ILE A 138 -5.51 -9.59 12.04
C ILE A 138 -6.04 -10.73 11.17
N ILE A 139 -5.41 -10.97 10.01
CA ILE A 139 -5.79 -12.06 9.10
C ILE A 139 -5.67 -13.41 9.81
N GLU A 140 -4.56 -13.63 10.53
CA GLU A 140 -4.32 -14.86 11.27
C GLU A 140 -5.36 -15.07 12.38
N GLY A 141 -5.71 -14.02 13.13
CA GLY A 141 -6.73 -14.07 14.16
C GLY A 141 -8.09 -14.53 13.62
N TYR A 142 -8.53 -13.96 12.49
CA TYR A 142 -9.79 -14.38 11.85
C TYR A 142 -9.71 -15.77 11.22
N ALA A 143 -8.58 -16.14 10.60
CA ALA A 143 -8.39 -17.46 10.02
C ALA A 143 -8.44 -18.56 11.10
N ASN A 144 -7.85 -18.30 12.27
CA ASN A 144 -7.91 -19.19 13.41
C ASN A 144 -9.35 -19.33 13.97
N ALA A 145 -10.11 -18.23 14.00
CA ALA A 145 -11.51 -18.27 14.40
C ALA A 145 -12.38 -19.07 13.40
N LEU A 146 -12.15 -18.92 12.10
CA LEU A 146 -12.78 -19.72 11.06
C LEU A 146 -12.47 -21.20 11.22
N LYS A 147 -11.19 -21.54 11.43
CA LYS A 147 -10.75 -22.93 11.62
C LYS A 147 -11.52 -23.64 12.74
N ARG A 148 -11.78 -22.95 13.86
CA ARG A 148 -12.56 -23.47 15.00
C ARG A 148 -14.04 -23.68 14.71
N GLN A 149 -14.59 -23.11 13.64
CA GLN A 149 -15.98 -23.37 13.24
C GLN A 149 -16.12 -24.66 12.42
N ILE A 150 -15.03 -25.13 11.80
CA ILE A 150 -15.03 -26.26 10.86
C ILE A 150 -14.20 -27.45 11.33
N THR A 151 -13.56 -27.34 12.49
CA THR A 151 -12.73 -28.39 13.13
C THR A 151 -13.17 -28.54 14.57
#